data_AF-A0A072N8A8-F1
#
_entry.id   AF-A0A072N8A8-F1
#
_cell.length_a   1.000
_cell.length_b   1.000
_cell.length_c   1.000
_cell.angle_alpha   90.00
_cell.angle_beta   90.00
_cell.angle_gamma   90.00
#
_symmetry.space_group_name_H-M   'P 1'
#
loop_
_entity.id
_entity.type
_entity.pdbx_description
1 polymer ?
#
loop_
_entity_poly.entity_id
_entity_poly.type
_entity_poly.pdbx_seq_one_letter_code
_entity_poly.pdbx_strand_id
1 'polypeptide(L)'
;MSRRSEAAERLRPLWDALTAGDPEAIHRARKLSRRAGAELRVAEAGKKTERAWRDLRRAAAPLRDHDVAGGHILRALEDLGAPPGALSAFERSWALRRSGLLAATRWPAPPPSFRLKKGWEDRARRLLLRDRPRLLAAGEAALASADPEVWHDWRKRLKRTRYTWALLGEVPPALTETLEALGRFQDAEVVLGLLEAHPDLLRTRRGDLIAHEERARAAAQEQVRELFPALAQVLAAELPPSEEEEEDGEAPAPAQED
;
A
#
# COMPACT_ATOMS: atom_id res chain seq x y z
N MET A 1 20.08 9.89 -15.28
CA MET A 1 19.43 9.58 -16.60
C MET A 1 17.89 9.63 -16.53
N SER A 2 17.15 9.62 -17.66
CA SER A 2 15.66 9.47 -17.66
C SER A 2 15.25 8.00 -17.72
N ARG A 3 14.22 7.59 -16.98
CA ARG A 3 13.80 6.17 -16.84
C ARG A 3 12.32 5.99 -17.17
N ARG A 4 11.94 4.87 -17.81
CA ARG A 4 10.51 4.54 -18.04
C ARG A 4 9.84 4.10 -16.74
N SER A 5 8.55 4.37 -16.60
CA SER A 5 7.76 3.89 -15.45
C SER A 5 7.69 2.36 -15.45
N GLU A 6 8.23 1.75 -14.39
CA GLU A 6 8.12 0.29 -14.19
C GLU A 6 6.65 -0.10 -13.98
N ALA A 7 5.90 0.75 -13.28
CA ALA A 7 4.48 0.49 -13.03
C ALA A 7 3.68 0.40 -14.34
N ALA A 8 3.95 1.29 -15.30
CA ALA A 8 3.28 1.29 -16.60
C ALA A 8 3.65 0.07 -17.44
N GLU A 9 4.93 -0.31 -17.46
CA GLU A 9 5.41 -1.46 -18.24
C GLU A 9 4.81 -2.78 -17.73
N ARG A 10 4.73 -2.94 -16.40
CA ARG A 10 4.21 -4.16 -15.77
C ARG A 10 2.68 -4.25 -15.77
N LEU A 11 1.96 -3.13 -15.91
CA LEU A 11 0.50 -3.15 -15.96
C LEU A 11 -0.01 -3.66 -17.31
N ARG A 12 0.66 -3.30 -18.41
CA ARG A 12 0.22 -3.64 -19.77
C ARG A 12 -0.13 -5.12 -19.97
N PRO A 13 0.73 -6.10 -19.61
CA PRO A 13 0.41 -7.52 -19.79
C PRO A 13 -0.68 -8.03 -18.84
N LEU A 14 -1.06 -7.28 -17.81
CA LEU A 14 -2.09 -7.69 -16.84
C LEU A 14 -3.48 -7.18 -17.21
N TRP A 15 -3.60 -6.35 -18.24
CA TRP A 15 -4.82 -5.58 -18.49
C TRP A 15 -6.04 -6.46 -18.75
N ASP A 16 -5.91 -7.48 -19.61
CA ASP A 16 -7.03 -8.35 -19.97
C ASP A 16 -7.47 -9.22 -18.79
N ALA A 17 -6.53 -9.78 -18.04
CA ALA A 17 -6.83 -10.54 -16.82
C ALA A 17 -7.49 -9.65 -15.74
N LEU A 18 -7.02 -8.42 -15.60
CA LEU A 18 -7.59 -7.43 -14.67
C LEU A 18 -9.05 -7.13 -15.00
N THR A 19 -9.35 -6.83 -16.27
CA THR A 19 -10.71 -6.46 -16.69
C THR A 19 -11.65 -7.67 -16.69
N ALA A 20 -11.12 -8.89 -16.89
CA ALA A 20 -11.83 -10.15 -16.67
C ALA A 20 -12.08 -10.47 -15.19
N GLY A 21 -11.50 -9.70 -14.26
CA GLY A 21 -11.74 -9.83 -12.83
C GLY A 21 -10.87 -10.87 -12.12
N ASP A 22 -9.74 -11.26 -12.70
CA ASP A 22 -8.78 -12.18 -12.06
C ASP A 22 -8.28 -11.61 -10.71
N PRO A 23 -8.41 -12.33 -9.59
CA PRO A 23 -8.03 -11.83 -8.27
C PRO A 23 -6.55 -11.40 -8.16
N GLU A 24 -5.64 -12.13 -8.81
CA GLU A 24 -4.21 -11.85 -8.75
C GLU A 24 -3.86 -10.63 -9.62
N ALA A 25 -4.45 -10.50 -10.81
CA ALA A 25 -4.32 -9.32 -11.64
C ALA A 25 -4.85 -8.06 -10.94
N ILE A 26 -5.99 -8.16 -10.24
CA ILE A 26 -6.53 -7.07 -9.40
C ILE A 26 -5.56 -6.70 -8.28
N HIS A 27 -5.01 -7.69 -7.57
CA HIS A 27 -4.01 -7.47 -6.53
C HIS A 27 -2.77 -6.76 -7.08
N ARG A 28 -2.22 -7.24 -8.18
CA ARG A 28 -1.04 -6.66 -8.86
C ARG A 28 -1.32 -5.25 -9.36
N ALA A 29 -2.44 -5.00 -10.03
CA ALA A 29 -2.83 -3.67 -10.49
C ALA A 29 -2.96 -2.67 -9.33
N ARG A 30 -3.45 -3.11 -8.16
CA ARG A 30 -3.51 -2.29 -6.93
C ARG A 30 -2.12 -2.02 -6.32
N LYS A 31 -1.14 -2.91 -6.50
CA LYS A 31 0.26 -2.64 -6.14
C LYS A 31 0.91 -1.67 -7.13
N LEU A 32 0.76 -1.93 -8.43
CA LEU A 32 1.32 -1.11 -9.51
C LEU A 32 0.77 0.31 -9.50
N SER A 33 -0.54 0.51 -9.30
CA SER A 33 -1.12 1.86 -9.22
C SER A 33 -0.64 2.67 -7.99
N ARG A 34 -0.29 2.01 -6.88
CA ARG A 34 0.35 2.68 -5.74
C ARG A 34 1.80 3.06 -6.06
N ARG A 35 2.55 2.18 -6.73
CA ARG A 35 3.90 2.45 -7.22
C ARG A 35 3.91 3.60 -8.23
N ALA A 36 3.02 3.57 -9.22
CA ALA A 36 2.82 4.66 -10.18
C ALA A 36 2.55 5.98 -9.45
N GLY A 37 1.75 5.96 -8.38
CA GLY A 37 1.52 7.15 -7.55
C GLY A 37 2.79 7.73 -6.91
N ALA A 38 3.81 6.92 -6.59
CA ALA A 38 5.10 7.41 -6.13
C ALA A 38 5.96 7.91 -7.29
N GLU A 39 6.04 7.16 -8.39
CA GLU A 39 6.77 7.54 -9.60
C GLU A 39 6.26 8.87 -10.18
N LEU A 40 4.95 9.09 -10.18
CA LEU A 40 4.30 10.32 -10.65
C LEU A 40 4.61 11.55 -9.78
N ARG A 41 5.07 11.39 -8.53
CA ARG A 41 5.49 12.54 -7.71
C ARG A 41 6.83 13.10 -8.14
N VAL A 42 7.65 12.28 -8.79
CA VAL A 42 8.98 12.65 -9.29
C VAL A 42 9.01 12.78 -10.81
N ALA A 43 8.01 12.21 -11.50
CA ALA A 43 7.73 12.41 -12.91
C ALA A 43 6.77 13.59 -13.11
N GLU A 44 7.16 14.59 -13.90
CA GLU A 44 6.22 15.65 -14.33
C GLU A 44 5.34 15.16 -15.49
N ALA A 45 4.53 14.13 -15.22
CA ALA A 45 3.72 13.43 -16.22
C ALA A 45 2.37 14.11 -16.53
N GLY A 46 2.04 15.18 -15.81
CA GLY A 46 0.82 15.97 -15.96
C GLY A 46 -0.43 15.37 -15.29
N LYS A 47 -1.38 16.26 -14.97
CA LYS A 47 -2.62 15.94 -14.22
C LYS A 47 -3.48 14.86 -14.90
N LYS A 48 -3.45 14.74 -16.22
CA LYS A 48 -4.22 13.75 -16.98
C LYS A 48 -3.72 12.33 -16.70
N THR A 49 -2.41 12.12 -16.73
CA THR A 49 -1.77 10.84 -16.42
C THR A 49 -2.05 10.45 -14.96
N GLU A 50 -1.86 11.38 -14.02
CA GLU A 50 -2.15 11.14 -12.61
C GLU A 50 -3.61 10.73 -12.36
N ARG A 51 -4.55 11.38 -13.06
CA ARG A 51 -5.97 11.05 -12.98
C ARG A 51 -6.25 9.64 -13.48
N ALA A 52 -5.71 9.25 -14.63
CA ALA A 52 -5.93 7.91 -15.19
C ALA A 52 -5.47 6.80 -14.23
N TRP A 53 -4.30 6.95 -13.60
CA TRP A 53 -3.80 6.00 -12.60
C TRP A 53 -4.64 5.99 -11.32
N ARG A 54 -5.17 7.14 -10.90
CA ARG A 54 -6.07 7.25 -9.75
C ARG A 54 -7.41 6.56 -10.04
N ASP A 55 -7.95 6.74 -11.24
CA ASP A 55 -9.23 6.17 -11.64
C ASP A 55 -9.14 4.65 -11.73
N LEU A 56 -8.05 4.11 -12.29
CA LEU A 56 -7.76 2.67 -12.25
C LEU A 56 -7.73 2.14 -10.81
N ARG A 57 -7.01 2.84 -9.92
CA ARG A 57 -6.91 2.45 -8.52
C ARG A 57 -8.26 2.42 -7.82
N ARG A 58 -9.17 3.34 -8.16
CA ARG A 58 -10.55 3.42 -7.64
C ARG A 58 -11.42 2.31 -8.19
N ALA A 59 -11.39 2.05 -9.49
CA ALA A 59 -12.16 0.98 -10.12
C ALA A 59 -11.82 -0.40 -9.54
N ALA A 60 -10.53 -0.69 -9.33
CA ALA A 60 -10.10 -1.98 -8.75
C ALA A 60 -10.28 -2.10 -7.23
N ALA A 61 -10.62 -1.01 -6.51
CA ALA A 61 -10.64 -1.01 -5.05
C ALA A 61 -11.73 -1.93 -4.47
N PRO A 62 -13.01 -1.85 -4.88
CA PRO A 62 -14.07 -2.66 -4.27
C PRO A 62 -13.81 -4.17 -4.41
N LEU A 63 -13.37 -4.62 -5.58
CA LEU A 63 -13.02 -6.02 -5.81
C LEU A 63 -11.85 -6.47 -4.93
N ARG A 64 -10.78 -5.67 -4.86
CA ARG A 64 -9.62 -6.05 -4.03
C ARG A 64 -9.98 -6.08 -2.54
N ASP A 65 -10.73 -5.09 -2.08
CA ASP A 65 -11.08 -4.98 -0.67
C ASP A 65 -12.03 -6.13 -0.27
N HIS A 66 -12.94 -6.53 -1.17
CA HIS A 66 -13.76 -7.75 -1.04
C HIS A 66 -12.93 -9.04 -1.00
N ASP A 67 -11.96 -9.20 -1.90
CA ASP A 67 -11.09 -10.38 -1.96
C ASP A 67 -10.23 -10.52 -0.69
N VAL A 68 -9.73 -9.40 -0.17
CA VAL A 68 -8.95 -9.34 1.07
C VAL A 68 -9.81 -9.73 2.26
N ALA A 69 -10.94 -9.05 2.46
CA ALA A 69 -11.83 -9.30 3.58
C ALA A 69 -12.33 -10.76 3.60
N GLY A 70 -12.66 -11.31 2.43
CA GLY A 70 -13.05 -12.72 2.31
C GLY A 70 -11.99 -13.68 2.83
N GLY A 71 -10.74 -13.47 2.43
CA GLY A 71 -9.61 -14.30 2.88
C GLY A 71 -9.36 -14.20 4.39
N HIS A 72 -9.53 -13.01 4.99
CA HIS A 72 -9.39 -12.83 6.43
C HIS A 72 -10.51 -13.51 7.21
N ILE A 73 -11.76 -13.31 6.79
CA ILE A 73 -12.92 -13.94 7.42
C ILE A 73 -12.81 -15.46 7.33
N LEU A 74 -12.42 -15.99 6.16
CA LEU A 74 -12.26 -17.43 5.97
C LEU A 74 -11.21 -17.99 6.94
N ARG A 75 -10.03 -17.36 7.02
CA ARG A 75 -8.97 -17.77 7.97
C ARG A 75 -9.43 -17.71 9.42
N ALA A 76 -10.12 -16.64 9.81
CA ALA A 76 -10.63 -16.51 11.17
C ALA A 76 -11.68 -17.58 11.51
N LEU A 77 -12.53 -17.96 10.55
CA LEU A 77 -13.46 -19.08 10.70
C LEU A 77 -12.73 -20.42 10.83
N GLU A 78 -11.66 -20.65 10.06
CA GLU A 78 -10.80 -21.83 10.18
C GLU A 78 -10.13 -21.91 11.56
N ASP A 79 -9.55 -20.81 12.03
CA ASP A 79 -8.91 -20.71 13.35
C ASP A 79 -9.90 -20.96 14.50
N LEU A 80 -11.17 -20.61 14.30
CA LEU A 80 -12.27 -20.87 15.25
C LEU A 80 -12.85 -22.30 15.11
N GLY A 81 -12.30 -23.14 14.24
CA GLY A 81 -12.76 -24.51 14.02
C GLY A 81 -14.16 -24.59 13.41
N ALA A 82 -14.51 -23.65 12.53
CA ALA A 82 -15.79 -23.68 11.83
C ALA A 82 -15.92 -24.97 11.00
N PRO A 83 -17.09 -25.64 11.01
CA PRO A 83 -17.26 -26.89 10.27
C PRO A 83 -17.16 -26.65 8.76
N PRO A 84 -16.69 -27.64 7.97
CA PRO A 84 -16.48 -27.48 6.52
C PRO A 84 -17.71 -26.95 5.77
N GLY A 85 -18.92 -27.38 6.17
CA GLY A 85 -20.17 -26.90 5.57
C GLY A 85 -20.41 -25.39 5.75
N ALA A 86 -19.96 -24.81 6.87
CA ALA A 86 -20.04 -23.37 7.11
C ALA A 86 -19.02 -22.59 6.28
N LEU A 87 -17.79 -23.11 6.15
CA LEU A 87 -16.76 -22.53 5.29
C LEU A 87 -17.24 -22.49 3.83
N SER A 88 -17.73 -23.62 3.31
CA SER A 88 -18.24 -23.67 1.93
C SER A 88 -19.49 -22.80 1.70
N ALA A 89 -20.36 -22.66 2.71
CA ALA A 89 -21.50 -21.75 2.61
C ALA A 89 -21.05 -20.29 2.53
N PHE A 90 -20.07 -19.90 3.35
CA PHE A 90 -19.46 -18.57 3.31
C PHE A 90 -18.83 -18.31 1.94
N GLU A 91 -17.95 -19.18 1.47
CA GLU A 91 -17.26 -19.04 0.17
C GLU A 91 -18.23 -18.85 -0.99
N ARG A 92 -19.29 -19.68 -1.08
CA ARG A 92 -20.32 -19.53 -2.13
C ARG A 92 -21.01 -18.17 -2.07
N SER A 93 -21.43 -17.75 -0.87
CA SER A 93 -22.09 -16.46 -0.67
C SER A 93 -21.16 -15.29 -1.00
N TRP A 94 -19.88 -15.40 -0.67
CA TRP A 94 -18.86 -14.38 -0.88
C TRP A 94 -18.49 -14.27 -2.36
N ALA A 95 -18.39 -15.40 -3.06
CA ALA A 95 -18.16 -15.47 -4.50
C ALA A 95 -19.33 -14.84 -5.28
N LEU A 96 -20.58 -15.09 -4.88
CA LEU A 96 -21.75 -14.46 -5.51
C LEU A 96 -21.70 -12.92 -5.40
N ARG A 97 -21.37 -12.40 -4.22
CA ARG A 97 -21.17 -10.96 -4.00
C ARG A 97 -20.05 -10.40 -4.87
N ARG A 98 -18.93 -11.12 -4.96
CA ARG A 98 -17.78 -10.76 -5.81
C ARG A 98 -18.19 -10.63 -7.28
N SER A 99 -18.94 -11.60 -7.81
CA SER A 99 -19.44 -11.58 -9.18
C SER A 99 -20.33 -10.35 -9.43
N GLY A 100 -21.19 -10.01 -8.48
CA GLY A 100 -21.98 -8.77 -8.53
C GLY A 100 -21.13 -7.50 -8.57
N LEU A 101 -20.08 -7.42 -7.74
CA LEU A 101 -19.12 -6.30 -7.76
C LEU A 101 -18.39 -6.21 -9.11
N LEU A 102 -17.98 -7.34 -9.68
CA LEU A 102 -17.30 -7.36 -10.97
C LEU A 102 -18.22 -6.85 -12.09
N ALA A 103 -19.46 -7.33 -12.14
CA ALA A 103 -20.45 -6.88 -13.11
C ALA A 103 -20.77 -5.37 -12.99
N ALA A 104 -20.74 -4.82 -11.77
CA ALA A 104 -20.93 -3.39 -11.53
C ALA A 104 -19.68 -2.54 -11.79
N THR A 105 -18.50 -3.15 -11.98
CA THR A 105 -17.24 -2.43 -12.12
C THR A 105 -17.12 -1.79 -13.49
N ARG A 106 -16.96 -0.46 -13.52
CA ARG A 106 -16.65 0.30 -14.73
C ARG A 106 -15.14 0.51 -14.83
N TRP A 107 -14.49 -0.26 -15.71
CA TRP A 107 -13.06 -0.12 -15.96
C TRP A 107 -12.77 1.15 -16.77
N PRO A 108 -11.81 2.00 -16.33
CA PRO A 108 -11.37 3.13 -17.13
C PRO A 108 -10.52 2.63 -18.32
N ALA A 109 -10.21 3.53 -19.25
CA ALA A 109 -9.19 3.25 -20.25
C ALA A 109 -7.83 2.90 -19.59
N PRO A 110 -6.99 2.07 -20.23
CA PRO A 110 -5.65 1.80 -19.74
C PRO A 110 -4.89 3.10 -19.48
N PRO A 111 -4.28 3.30 -18.30
CA PRO A 111 -3.56 4.53 -18.03
C PRO A 111 -2.32 4.64 -18.93
N PRO A 112 -1.98 5.86 -19.39
CA PRO A 112 -0.86 6.04 -20.29
C PRO A 112 0.48 5.77 -19.58
N SER A 113 1.47 5.33 -20.37
CA SER A 113 2.85 5.25 -19.93
C SER A 113 3.46 6.64 -19.72
N PHE A 114 4.42 6.75 -18.81
CA PHE A 114 5.14 7.98 -18.54
C PHE A 114 6.62 7.69 -18.24
N ARG A 115 7.43 8.76 -18.17
CA ARG A 115 8.86 8.68 -17.87
C ARG A 115 9.19 9.52 -16.64
N LEU A 116 10.14 9.02 -15.86
CA LEU A 116 10.84 9.74 -14.81
C LEU A 116 11.82 10.72 -15.46
N LYS A 117 11.88 11.96 -14.96
CA LYS A 117 12.77 13.01 -15.48
C LYS A 117 14.22 12.79 -15.03
N LYS A 118 15.19 13.45 -15.70
CA LYS A 118 16.57 13.54 -15.17
C LYS A 118 16.52 14.17 -13.76
N GLY A 119 17.34 13.66 -12.83
CA GLY A 119 17.33 14.08 -11.41
C GLY A 119 16.11 13.60 -10.62
N TRP A 120 15.47 12.49 -11.03
CA TRP A 120 14.34 11.91 -10.28
C TRP A 120 14.77 11.36 -8.91
N GLU A 121 16.03 10.94 -8.76
CA GLU A 121 16.61 10.43 -7.52
C GLU A 121 16.69 11.52 -6.46
N ASP A 122 17.28 12.68 -6.78
CA ASP A 122 17.33 13.82 -5.85
C ASP A 122 15.94 14.30 -5.49
N ARG A 123 15.00 14.28 -6.45
CA ARG A 123 13.60 14.59 -6.18
C ARG A 123 13.01 13.59 -5.19
N ALA A 124 13.26 12.28 -5.36
CA ALA A 124 12.80 11.26 -4.43
C ALA A 124 13.44 11.44 -3.04
N ARG A 125 14.74 11.71 -2.94
CA ARG A 125 15.45 12.02 -1.69
C ARG A 125 14.85 13.24 -0.99
N ARG A 126 14.68 14.36 -1.70
CA ARG A 126 14.00 15.58 -1.16
C ARG A 126 12.58 15.30 -0.70
N LEU A 127 11.82 14.47 -1.43
CA LEU A 127 10.47 14.06 -1.02
C LEU A 127 10.50 13.24 0.27
N LEU A 128 11.46 12.33 0.43
CA LEU A 128 11.64 11.56 1.67
C LEU A 128 12.00 12.48 2.84
N LEU A 129 13.02 13.33 2.70
CA LEU A 129 13.43 14.29 3.75
C LEU A 129 12.25 15.14 4.24
N ARG A 130 11.39 15.59 3.30
CA ARG A 130 10.19 16.36 3.64
C ARG A 130 9.09 15.52 4.28
N ASP A 131 8.87 14.28 3.83
CA ASP A 131 7.78 13.43 4.30
C ASP A 131 8.10 12.81 5.68
N ARG A 132 9.37 12.54 6.00
CA ARG A 132 9.84 11.86 7.22
C ARG A 132 9.39 12.50 8.55
N PRO A 133 9.62 13.79 8.84
CA PRO A 133 9.18 14.39 10.11
C PRO A 133 7.65 14.34 10.26
N ARG A 134 6.91 14.44 9.14
CA ARG A 134 5.45 14.32 9.14
C ARG A 134 4.97 12.89 9.39
N LEU A 135 5.75 11.88 8.99
CA LEU A 135 5.46 10.48 9.27
C LEU A 135 5.73 10.13 10.72
N LEU A 136 6.79 10.70 11.30
CA LEU A 136 7.13 10.54 12.71
C LEU A 136 6.01 11.13 13.59
N ALA A 137 5.67 12.41 13.38
CA ALA A 137 4.59 13.07 14.12
C ALA A 137 3.22 12.37 13.93
N ALA A 138 2.92 11.89 12.72
CA ALA A 138 1.71 11.12 12.47
C ALA A 138 1.71 9.75 13.19
N GLY A 139 2.89 9.15 13.38
CA GLY A 139 3.04 7.92 14.15
C GLY A 139 2.81 8.14 15.63
N GLU A 140 3.44 9.17 16.21
CA GLU A 140 3.20 9.57 17.60
C GLU A 140 1.71 9.85 17.86
N ALA A 141 1.06 10.59 16.95
CA ALA A 141 -0.37 10.86 17.02
C ALA A 141 -1.23 9.58 16.90
N ALA A 142 -0.85 8.64 16.04
CA ALA A 142 -1.56 7.36 15.93
C ALA A 142 -1.43 6.54 17.22
N LEU A 143 -0.22 6.41 17.77
CA LEU A 143 0.03 5.63 18.99
C LEU A 143 -0.70 6.19 20.22
N ALA A 144 -0.91 7.51 20.27
CA ALA A 144 -1.66 8.18 21.32
C ALA A 144 -3.19 8.18 21.08
N SER A 145 -3.66 7.73 19.92
CA SER A 145 -5.06 7.79 19.54
C SER A 145 -5.76 6.43 19.66
N ALA A 146 -6.99 6.45 20.16
CA ALA A 146 -7.92 5.33 20.08
C ALA A 146 -8.69 5.28 18.75
N ASP A 147 -8.65 6.36 17.95
CA ASP A 147 -9.37 6.48 16.68
C ASP A 147 -8.67 5.68 15.56
N PRO A 148 -9.29 4.61 15.03
CA PRO A 148 -8.73 3.79 13.96
C PRO A 148 -8.40 4.57 12.67
N GLU A 149 -9.12 5.66 12.37
CA GLU A 149 -8.86 6.42 11.15
C GLU A 149 -7.50 7.11 11.19
N VAL A 150 -7.03 7.53 12.37
CA VAL A 150 -5.67 8.09 12.55
C VAL A 150 -4.60 7.03 12.20
N TRP A 151 -4.79 5.78 12.65
CA TRP A 151 -3.91 4.66 12.34
C TRP A 151 -3.93 4.33 10.84
N HIS A 152 -5.12 4.30 10.22
CA HIS A 152 -5.29 4.07 8.79
C HIS A 152 -4.61 5.14 7.95
N ASP A 153 -4.74 6.40 8.32
CA ASP A 153 -4.12 7.51 7.60
C ASP A 153 -2.60 7.51 7.73
N TRP A 154 -2.08 7.20 8.92
CA TRP A 154 -0.65 7.00 9.09
C TRP A 154 -0.12 5.85 8.22
N ARG A 155 -0.80 4.68 8.22
CA ARG A 155 -0.46 3.54 7.35
C ARG A 155 -0.49 3.91 5.87
N LYS A 156 -1.50 4.65 5.40
CA LYS A 156 -1.59 5.13 4.00
C LYS A 156 -0.36 5.97 3.63
N ARG A 157 0.09 6.86 4.53
CA ARG A 157 1.28 7.71 4.34
C ARG A 157 2.55 6.87 4.32
N LEU A 158 2.75 5.96 5.28
CA LEU A 158 3.90 5.04 5.31
C LEU A 158 3.97 4.19 4.04
N LYS A 159 2.86 3.62 3.57
CA LYS A 159 2.83 2.84 2.31
C LYS A 159 3.28 3.67 1.11
N ARG A 160 2.85 4.92 1.03
CA ARG A 160 3.27 5.84 -0.04
C ARG A 160 4.78 6.10 0.03
N THR A 161 5.30 6.39 1.22
CA THR A 161 6.73 6.65 1.45
C THR A 161 7.58 5.42 1.16
N ARG A 162 7.11 4.21 1.51
CA ARG A 162 7.76 2.95 1.17
C ARG A 162 7.99 2.80 -0.33
N TYR A 163 7.03 3.22 -1.17
CA TYR A 163 7.24 3.21 -2.62
C TYR A 163 8.26 4.27 -3.07
N THR A 164 8.39 5.41 -2.38
CA THR A 164 9.47 6.37 -2.66
C THR A 164 10.84 5.79 -2.30
N TRP A 165 10.99 5.13 -1.15
CA TRP A 165 12.20 4.37 -0.78
C TRP A 165 12.53 3.31 -1.83
N ALA A 166 11.55 2.52 -2.25
CA ALA A 166 11.73 1.51 -3.28
C ALA A 166 12.17 2.07 -4.65
N LEU A 167 11.94 3.36 -4.93
CA LEU A 167 12.51 4.00 -6.13
C LEU A 167 14.02 4.17 -6.01
N LEU A 168 14.52 4.45 -4.81
CA LEU A 168 15.94 4.60 -4.50
C LEU A 168 16.66 3.26 -4.28
N GLY A 169 15.97 2.13 -4.47
CA GLY A 169 16.58 0.79 -4.46
C GLY A 169 16.39 0.00 -3.17
N GLU A 170 16.35 0.66 -2.01
CA GLU A 170 16.25 -0.02 -0.72
C GLU A 170 15.03 0.44 0.08
N VAL A 171 14.40 -0.49 0.80
CA VAL A 171 13.31 -0.20 1.74
C VAL A 171 13.75 -0.68 3.12
N PRO A 172 13.78 0.20 4.14
CA PRO A 172 14.21 -0.17 5.48
C PRO A 172 13.33 -1.30 6.06
N PRO A 173 13.92 -2.34 6.67
CA PRO A 173 13.17 -3.45 7.28
C PRO A 173 12.12 -2.98 8.28
N ALA A 174 12.48 -2.08 9.19
CA ALA A 174 11.57 -1.53 10.20
C ALA A 174 10.29 -0.90 9.60
N LEU A 175 10.41 -0.25 8.42
CA LEU A 175 9.25 0.29 7.69
C LEU A 175 8.34 -0.83 7.16
N THR A 176 8.92 -1.92 6.66
CA THR A 176 8.18 -3.07 6.14
C THR A 176 7.45 -3.79 7.27
N GLU A 177 8.16 -4.11 8.35
CA GLU A 177 7.61 -4.79 9.54
C GLU A 177 6.47 -3.98 10.18
N THR A 178 6.67 -2.67 10.35
CA THR A 178 5.61 -1.80 10.90
C THR A 178 4.39 -1.76 9.96
N LEU A 179 4.59 -1.76 8.65
CA LEU A 179 3.49 -1.79 7.67
C LEU A 179 2.73 -3.12 7.63
N GLU A 180 3.39 -4.22 7.99
CA GLU A 180 2.79 -5.55 8.16
C GLU A 180 1.92 -5.58 9.42
N ALA A 181 2.44 -5.13 10.57
CA ALA A 181 1.66 -5.04 11.81
C ALA A 181 0.45 -4.09 11.66
N LEU A 182 0.66 -2.89 11.09
CA LEU A 182 -0.44 -1.99 10.71
C LEU A 182 -1.39 -2.61 9.69
N GLY A 183 -0.93 -3.57 8.89
CA GLY A 183 -1.77 -4.37 8.03
C GLY A 183 -2.72 -5.26 8.79
N ARG A 184 -2.20 -6.04 9.74
CA ARG A 184 -3.01 -6.90 10.61
C ARG A 184 -4.04 -6.10 11.39
N PHE A 185 -3.66 -4.92 11.90
CA PHE A 185 -4.59 -3.98 12.53
C PHE A 185 -5.75 -3.60 11.60
N GLN A 186 -5.44 -3.12 10.39
CA GLN A 186 -6.46 -2.71 9.43
C GLN A 186 -7.32 -3.89 8.97
N ASP A 187 -6.74 -5.08 8.81
CA ASP A 187 -7.48 -6.27 8.41
C ASP A 187 -8.54 -6.62 9.46
N ALA A 188 -8.19 -6.58 10.75
CA ALA A 188 -9.14 -6.77 11.85
C ALA A 188 -10.25 -5.70 11.87
N GLU A 189 -9.89 -4.43 11.72
CA GLU A 189 -10.86 -3.32 11.65
C GLU A 189 -11.84 -3.46 10.47
N VAL A 190 -11.36 -3.91 9.31
CA VAL A 190 -12.22 -4.17 8.15
C VAL A 190 -13.21 -5.29 8.46
N VAL A 191 -12.78 -6.38 9.10
CA VAL A 191 -13.68 -7.48 9.46
C VAL A 191 -14.70 -7.02 10.51
N LEU A 192 -14.27 -6.31 11.55
CA LEU A 192 -15.17 -5.76 12.58
C LEU A 192 -16.23 -4.83 11.95
N GLY A 193 -15.82 -3.91 11.08
CA GLY A 193 -16.74 -3.02 10.37
C GLY A 193 -17.73 -3.77 9.46
N LEU A 194 -17.31 -4.87 8.82
CA LEU A 194 -18.21 -5.71 8.04
C LEU A 194 -19.25 -6.44 8.91
N LEU A 195 -18.85 -6.94 10.08
CA LEU A 195 -19.75 -7.62 11.02
C LEU A 195 -20.72 -6.66 11.69
N GLU A 196 -20.34 -5.40 11.83
CA GLU A 196 -21.22 -4.31 12.28
C GLU A 196 -22.23 -3.94 11.18
N ALA A 197 -21.76 -3.69 9.95
CA ALA A 197 -22.61 -3.30 8.83
C ALA A 197 -23.57 -4.41 8.36
N HIS A 198 -23.24 -5.67 8.62
CA HIS A 198 -24.04 -6.83 8.21
C HIS A 198 -24.34 -7.78 9.38
N PRO A 199 -25.32 -7.47 10.24
CA PRO A 199 -25.62 -8.27 11.44
C PRO A 199 -25.98 -9.74 11.17
N ASP A 200 -26.52 -10.04 9.98
CA ASP A 200 -26.86 -11.40 9.56
C ASP A 200 -25.68 -12.20 9.01
N LEU A 201 -24.55 -11.53 8.71
CA LEU A 201 -23.34 -12.21 8.25
C LEU A 201 -22.80 -13.08 9.39
N LEU A 202 -22.68 -14.39 9.13
CA LEU A 202 -22.11 -15.36 10.08
C LEU A 202 -22.81 -15.34 11.44
N ARG A 203 -24.14 -15.12 11.47
CA ARG A 203 -24.95 -14.90 12.67
C ARG A 203 -24.66 -15.84 13.84
N THR A 204 -24.42 -17.13 13.58
CA THR A 204 -24.15 -18.15 14.62
C THR A 204 -22.73 -18.11 15.20
N ARG A 205 -21.77 -17.45 14.53
CA ARG A 205 -20.36 -17.33 14.93
C ARG A 205 -19.91 -15.89 15.12
N ARG A 206 -20.83 -14.93 14.97
CA ARG A 206 -20.52 -13.50 14.97
C ARG A 206 -19.82 -13.04 16.26
N GLY A 207 -20.29 -13.50 17.42
CA GLY A 207 -19.68 -13.15 18.71
C GLY A 207 -18.24 -13.64 18.83
N ASP A 208 -18.00 -14.91 18.47
CA ASP A 208 -16.67 -15.52 18.49
C ASP A 208 -15.70 -14.78 17.55
N LEU A 209 -16.19 -14.41 16.36
CA LEU A 209 -15.41 -13.71 15.35
C LEU A 209 -15.08 -12.26 15.78
N ILE A 210 -16.03 -11.54 16.37
CA ILE A 210 -15.77 -10.21 16.94
C ILE A 210 -14.68 -10.30 18.02
N ALA A 211 -14.82 -11.22 18.96
CA ALA A 211 -13.84 -11.40 20.03
C ALA A 211 -12.46 -11.80 19.49
N HIS A 212 -12.40 -12.61 18.43
CA HIS A 212 -11.15 -12.93 17.73
C HIS A 212 -10.51 -11.65 17.16
N GLU A 213 -11.24 -10.89 16.35
CA GLU A 213 -10.69 -9.73 15.64
C GLU A 213 -10.33 -8.59 16.60
N GLU A 214 -11.06 -8.41 17.71
CA GLU A 214 -10.69 -7.46 18.76
C GLU A 214 -9.34 -7.80 19.40
N ARG A 215 -9.06 -9.10 19.66
CA ARG A 215 -7.75 -9.55 20.15
C ARG A 215 -6.66 -9.33 19.10
N ALA A 216 -6.95 -9.67 17.84
CA ALA A 216 -6.01 -9.48 16.73
C ALA A 216 -5.65 -7.99 16.54
N ARG A 217 -6.66 -7.10 16.65
CA ARG A 217 -6.49 -5.65 16.62
C ARG A 217 -5.58 -5.17 17.75
N ALA A 218 -5.87 -5.56 18.99
CA ALA A 218 -5.08 -5.16 20.16
C ALA A 218 -3.62 -5.64 20.05
N ALA A 219 -3.42 -6.90 19.66
CA ALA A 219 -2.08 -7.46 19.45
C ALA A 219 -1.31 -6.72 18.35
N ALA A 220 -1.97 -6.38 17.24
CA ALA A 220 -1.34 -5.61 16.16
C ALA A 220 -0.97 -4.18 16.59
N GLN A 221 -1.79 -3.51 17.40
CA GLN A 221 -1.45 -2.19 17.95
C GLN A 221 -0.23 -2.28 18.85
N GLU A 222 -0.15 -3.31 19.70
CA GLU A 222 1.00 -3.51 20.59
C GLU A 222 2.27 -3.78 19.81
N GLN A 223 2.22 -4.65 18.81
CA GLN A 223 3.35 -4.90 17.92
C GLN A 223 3.82 -3.63 17.22
N VAL A 224 2.91 -2.74 16.79
CA VAL A 224 3.30 -1.45 16.21
C VAL A 224 4.00 -0.55 17.23
N ARG A 225 3.58 -0.55 18.51
CA ARG A 225 4.27 0.19 19.59
C ARG A 225 5.69 -0.35 19.80
N GLU A 226 5.86 -1.66 19.79
CA GLU A 226 7.18 -2.31 19.93
C GLU A 226 8.11 -1.97 18.75
N LEU A 227 7.59 -1.92 17.53
CA LEU A 227 8.35 -1.61 16.31
C LEU A 227 8.64 -0.11 16.13
N PHE A 228 7.85 0.76 16.78
CA PHE A 228 7.92 2.20 16.56
C PHE A 228 9.29 2.82 16.84
N PRO A 229 10.04 2.47 17.90
CA PRO A 229 11.39 3.03 18.13
C PRO A 229 12.34 2.81 16.96
N ALA A 230 12.37 1.60 16.37
CA ALA A 230 13.21 1.30 15.21
C ALA A 230 12.75 2.09 13.98
N LEU A 231 11.44 2.19 13.75
CA LEU A 231 10.89 3.02 12.68
C LEU A 231 11.25 4.50 12.89
N ALA A 232 11.17 5.01 14.13
CA ALA A 232 11.47 6.39 14.46
C ALA A 232 12.94 6.75 14.16
N GLN A 233 13.88 5.85 14.48
CA GLN A 233 15.29 5.99 14.09
C GLN A 233 15.45 6.08 12.57
N VAL A 234 14.80 5.17 11.82
CA VAL A 234 14.78 5.20 10.35
C VAL A 234 14.16 6.49 9.82
N LEU A 235 13.17 7.08 10.50
CA LEU A 235 12.54 8.34 10.09
C LEU A 235 13.36 9.58 10.49
N ALA A 236 14.19 9.49 11.54
CA ALA A 236 15.00 10.60 12.05
C ALA A 236 16.42 10.69 11.46
N ALA A 237 16.99 9.58 10.97
CA ALA A 237 18.35 9.53 10.41
C ALA A 237 18.58 10.55 9.26
N GLU A 238 19.81 10.79 8.86
CA GLU A 238 20.09 11.50 7.60
C GLU A 238 19.96 10.53 6.40
N LEU A 239 19.77 11.05 5.19
CA LEU A 239 19.92 10.23 3.99
C LEU A 239 21.37 10.34 3.51
N PRO A 240 22.00 9.25 3.06
CA PRO A 240 23.33 9.34 2.47
C PRO A 240 23.31 10.28 1.25
N PRO A 241 24.42 10.99 0.96
CA PRO A 241 24.54 11.84 -0.22
C PRO A 241 24.32 11.01 -1.50
N SER A 242 23.94 11.68 -2.59
CA SER A 242 23.86 11.03 -3.91
C SER A 242 25.27 10.76 -4.42
N GLU A 243 25.54 9.53 -4.87
CA GLU A 243 26.82 9.16 -5.53
C GLU A 243 27.14 10.02 -6.77
N GLU A 244 26.17 10.79 -7.30
CA GLU A 244 26.37 11.75 -8.40
C GLU A 244 27.14 13.03 -7.99
N GLU A 245 27.50 13.25 -6.70
CA GLU A 245 28.29 14.43 -6.27
C GLU A 245 29.82 14.21 -6.29
N GLU A 246 30.32 12.99 -6.58
CA GLU A 246 31.78 12.73 -6.62
C GLU A 246 32.46 12.92 -8.00
N GLU A 247 31.72 13.21 -9.09
CA GLU A 247 32.31 13.28 -10.44
C GLU A 247 32.62 14.70 -10.98
N ASP A 248 32.32 15.78 -10.24
CA ASP A 248 32.66 17.16 -10.63
C ASP A 248 33.83 17.77 -9.80
N GLY A 249 34.61 16.91 -9.14
CA GLY A 249 35.86 17.28 -8.46
C GLY A 249 37.05 17.37 -9.41
N GLU A 250 37.18 18.52 -10.08
CA GLU A 250 38.47 19.19 -10.36
C GLU A 250 39.53 18.40 -11.16
N ALA A 251 39.45 18.46 -12.49
CA ALA A 251 40.64 18.27 -13.34
C ALA A 251 41.37 19.63 -13.47
N PRO A 252 42.62 19.79 -12.98
CA PRO A 252 43.36 21.02 -13.16
C PRO A 252 43.72 21.22 -14.64
N ALA A 253 43.51 22.45 -15.13
CA ALA A 253 43.90 22.86 -16.47
C ALA A 253 45.43 22.70 -16.64
N PRO A 254 45.93 22.07 -17.72
CA PRO A 254 47.35 22.12 -18.01
C PRO A 254 47.72 23.53 -18.45
N ALA A 255 48.76 24.05 -17.80
CA ALA A 255 49.39 25.33 -18.04
C ALA A 255 49.74 25.53 -19.52
N GLN A 256 49.48 26.73 -20.02
CA GLN A 256 50.16 27.27 -21.19
C GLN A 256 51.59 27.62 -20.76
N GLU A 257 52.58 27.00 -21.39
CA GLU A 257 53.95 27.54 -21.44
C GLU A 257 54.30 27.79 -22.92
N ASP A 258 55.06 28.86 -23.09
CA ASP A 258 55.31 29.66 -24.31
C ASP A 258 55.90 28.92 -25.52
#